data_AF-A0A5C8TFJ4-F1
#
_entry.id   AF-A0A5C8TFJ4-F1
#
_cell.length_a   1.000
_cell.length_b   1.000
_cell.length_c   1.000
_cell.angle_alpha   90.00
_cell.angle_beta   90.00
_cell.angle_gamma   90.00
#
_symmetry.space_group_name_H-M   'P 1'
#
loop_
_entity.id
_entity.type
_entity.pdbx_description
1 polymer ?
#
loop_
_entity_poly.entity_id
_entity_poly.type
_entity_poly.pdbx_seq_one_letter_code
_entity_poly.pdbx_strand_id
1 'polypeptide(L)'
;MTEAAASSPETAAGPWNPGVQSDLPAAFTPLITVYRPEHVETPLRDALEMSDLCGLPARQLTRIKPWRLVVHEVLIRVMSDLSVPVGEVYADLGVNFRSIVSAILREGVEPRLGEVEAALAALRAEADAVLRREIAAIL
;
A
#
# COMPACT_ATOMS: atom_id res chain seq x y z
N MET A 1 -22.93 2.65 34.57
CA MET A 1 -22.26 1.33 34.48
C MET A 1 -21.92 1.14 33.01
N THR A 2 -20.67 1.41 32.67
CA THR A 2 -20.17 1.40 31.29
C THR A 2 -19.81 -0.03 30.93
N GLU A 3 -20.45 -0.53 29.88
CA GLU A 3 -20.28 -1.87 29.34
C GLU A 3 -18.88 -1.98 28.73
N ALA A 4 -18.08 -2.91 29.25
CA ALA A 4 -16.74 -3.19 28.75
C ALA A 4 -16.88 -3.86 27.38
N ALA A 5 -16.44 -3.16 26.33
CA ALA A 5 -16.31 -3.73 25.00
C ALA A 5 -15.42 -4.98 25.06
N ALA A 6 -15.93 -6.09 24.53
CA ALA A 6 -15.23 -7.37 24.51
C ALA A 6 -13.89 -7.23 23.77
N SER A 7 -12.78 -7.42 24.49
CA SER A 7 -11.46 -7.51 23.90
C SER A 7 -11.38 -8.79 23.07
N SER A 8 -11.17 -8.66 21.76
CA SER A 8 -10.71 -9.78 20.95
C SER A 8 -9.37 -10.27 21.52
N PRO A 9 -9.09 -11.59 21.52
CA PRO A 9 -7.88 -12.12 22.13
C PRO A 9 -6.66 -11.49 21.45
N GLU A 10 -5.92 -10.68 22.21
CA GLU A 10 -4.60 -10.20 21.81
C GLU A 10 -3.81 -11.41 21.31
N THR A 11 -3.37 -11.36 20.05
CA THR A 11 -2.54 -12.40 19.48
C THR A 11 -1.28 -12.48 20.35
N ALA A 12 -1.19 -13.52 21.19
CA ALA A 12 -0.14 -13.65 22.19
C ALA A 12 1.23 -13.35 21.57
N ALA A 13 2.01 -12.51 22.24
CA ALA A 13 3.32 -12.11 21.75
C ALA A 13 4.17 -13.38 21.49
N GLY A 14 4.79 -13.42 20.32
CA GLY A 14 5.58 -14.56 19.86
C GLY A 14 6.74 -14.12 18.96
N PRO A 15 7.61 -15.06 18.53
CA PRO A 15 8.80 -14.73 17.75
C PRO A 15 8.53 -13.94 16.45
N TRP A 16 7.30 -14.05 15.92
CA TRP A 16 6.85 -13.40 14.68
C TRP A 16 5.78 -12.32 14.90
N ASN A 17 5.40 -12.07 16.16
CA ASN A 17 4.58 -10.94 16.60
C ASN A 17 5.10 -10.51 17.97
N PRO A 18 6.20 -9.76 18.04
CA PRO A 18 6.93 -9.53 19.29
C PRO A 18 6.19 -8.62 20.28
N GLY A 19 4.96 -8.20 19.97
CA GLY A 19 4.21 -7.24 20.79
C GLY A 19 4.79 -5.83 20.78
N VAL A 20 5.77 -5.56 19.91
CA VAL A 20 6.41 -4.25 19.79
C VAL A 20 5.45 -3.30 19.08
N GLN A 21 5.13 -2.21 19.76
CA GLN A 21 4.40 -1.09 19.21
C GLN A 21 5.39 0.00 18.76
N SER A 22 4.98 0.85 17.82
CA SER A 22 5.81 1.99 17.43
C SER A 22 5.79 3.06 18.52
N ASP A 23 6.96 3.53 18.94
CA ASP A 23 7.08 4.69 19.84
C ASP A 23 6.80 6.03 19.14
N LEU A 24 6.55 6.01 17.82
CA LEU A 24 6.25 7.21 17.06
C LEU A 24 4.86 7.77 17.43
N PRO A 25 4.74 9.09 17.66
CA PRO A 25 3.45 9.73 17.85
C PRO A 25 2.47 9.41 16.72
N ALA A 26 1.21 9.17 17.07
CA ALA A 26 0.14 8.86 16.11
C ALA A 26 -0.03 9.94 15.02
N ALA A 27 0.37 11.18 15.32
CA ALA A 27 0.40 12.30 14.37
C ALA A 27 1.28 12.04 13.13
N PHE A 28 2.24 11.11 13.20
CA PHE A 28 3.08 10.72 12.07
C PHE A 28 2.51 9.57 11.23
N THR A 29 1.45 8.89 11.69
CA THR A 29 0.79 7.81 10.94
C THR A 29 0.41 8.21 9.51
N PRO A 30 -0.13 9.43 9.25
CA PRO A 30 -0.42 9.87 7.89
C PRO A 30 0.81 10.01 6.98
N LEU A 31 2.03 10.02 7.52
CA LEU A 31 3.27 10.09 6.74
C LEU A 31 3.75 8.72 6.25
N ILE A 32 3.21 7.62 6.79
CA ILE A 32 3.51 6.28 6.31
C ILE A 32 3.06 6.20 4.85
N THR A 33 3.93 5.67 3.98
CA THR A 33 3.72 5.65 2.52
C THR A 33 2.34 5.13 2.11
N VAL A 34 1.81 4.12 2.80
CA VAL A 34 0.50 3.51 2.51
C VAL A 34 -0.69 4.27 3.07
N TYR A 35 -0.49 5.43 3.71
CA TYR A 35 -1.54 6.31 4.25
C TYR A 35 -1.43 7.76 3.77
N ARG A 36 -0.36 8.12 3.06
CA ARG A 36 -0.18 9.49 2.54
C ARG A 36 -1.27 9.84 1.52
N PRO A 37 -1.94 11.00 1.62
CA PRO A 37 -3.03 11.39 0.71
C PRO A 37 -2.63 11.43 -0.78
N GLU A 38 -1.35 11.69 -1.07
CA GLU A 38 -0.81 11.69 -2.42
C GLU A 38 -0.77 10.28 -3.03
N HIS A 39 -0.77 9.25 -2.19
CA HIS A 39 -0.55 7.85 -2.57
C HIS A 39 -1.81 7.00 -2.56
N VAL A 40 -2.87 7.45 -1.90
CA VAL A 40 -4.05 6.64 -1.61
C VAL A 40 -5.33 7.36 -2.02
N GLU A 41 -6.34 6.57 -2.33
CA GLU A 41 -7.70 7.02 -2.61
C GLU A 41 -8.57 6.94 -1.35
N THR A 42 -8.28 6.00 -0.44
CA THR A 42 -8.94 5.89 0.87
C THR A 42 -8.20 6.75 1.90
N PRO A 43 -8.80 7.84 2.43
CA PRO A 43 -8.20 8.60 3.52
C PRO A 43 -7.93 7.71 4.75
N LEU A 44 -6.85 7.99 5.49
CA LEU A 44 -6.49 7.21 6.68
C LEU A 44 -7.64 7.13 7.70
N ARG A 45 -8.37 8.23 7.90
CA ARG A 45 -9.54 8.26 8.79
C ARG A 45 -10.55 7.17 8.43
N ASP A 46 -10.92 7.11 7.15
CA ASP A 46 -11.94 6.18 6.66
C ASP A 46 -11.44 4.72 6.72
N ALA A 47 -10.15 4.51 6.45
CA ALA A 47 -9.53 3.19 6.60
C ALA A 47 -9.51 2.71 8.06
N LEU A 48 -9.28 3.60 9.03
CA LEU A 48 -9.35 3.29 10.46
C LEU A 48 -10.79 3.03 10.91
N GLU A 49 -11.74 3.87 10.50
CA GLU A 49 -13.16 3.69 10.82
C GLU A 49 -13.68 2.34 10.30
N MET A 50 -13.32 1.97 9.07
CA MET A 50 -13.69 0.68 8.50
C MET A 50 -12.94 -0.48 9.17
N SER A 51 -11.69 -0.27 9.59
CA SER A 51 -10.91 -1.25 10.37
C SER A 51 -11.59 -1.55 11.71
N ASP A 52 -12.06 -0.52 12.41
CA ASP A 52 -12.78 -0.66 13.68
C ASP A 52 -14.11 -1.40 13.49
N LEU A 53 -14.78 -1.19 12.35
CA LEU A 53 -16.06 -1.84 12.05
C LEU A 53 -15.92 -3.32 11.67
N CYS A 54 -14.97 -3.68 10.80
CA CYS A 54 -14.88 -5.03 10.22
C CYS A 54 -13.74 -5.89 10.79
N GLY A 55 -12.86 -5.32 11.63
CA GLY A 55 -11.71 -6.01 12.21
C GLY A 55 -10.57 -6.28 11.23
N LEU A 56 -10.69 -5.87 9.95
CA LEU A 56 -9.60 -5.98 8.98
C LEU A 56 -8.57 -4.86 9.21
N PRO A 57 -7.25 -5.13 9.13
CA PRO A 57 -6.25 -4.10 9.31
C PRO A 57 -6.40 -2.94 8.32
N ALA A 58 -6.30 -1.69 8.80
CA ALA A 58 -6.41 -0.49 7.96
C ALA A 58 -5.57 -0.54 6.66
N ARG A 59 -4.35 -1.10 6.71
CA ARG A 59 -3.49 -1.30 5.52
C ARG A 59 -4.12 -2.15 4.40
N GLN A 60 -5.03 -3.07 4.74
CA GLN A 60 -5.76 -3.91 3.78
C GLN A 60 -7.00 -3.19 3.23
N LEU A 61 -7.49 -2.17 3.94
CA LEU A 61 -8.65 -1.37 3.58
C LEU A 61 -8.27 -0.11 2.79
N THR A 62 -6.98 0.20 2.72
CA THR A 62 -6.48 1.34 1.95
C THR A 62 -6.36 1.02 0.47
N ARG A 63 -7.03 1.81 -0.37
CA ARG A 63 -6.89 1.74 -1.83
C ARG A 63 -5.75 2.64 -2.29
N ILE A 64 -4.70 2.03 -2.85
CA ILE A 64 -3.52 2.74 -3.36
C ILE A 64 -3.79 3.28 -4.77
N LYS A 65 -3.34 4.52 -5.06
CA LYS A 65 -3.45 5.15 -6.37
C LYS A 65 -2.57 4.43 -7.42
N PRO A 66 -3.00 4.38 -8.70
CA PRO A 66 -2.26 3.73 -9.79
C PRO A 66 -0.77 4.09 -9.85
N TRP A 67 -0.45 5.38 -9.84
CA TRP A 67 0.94 5.86 -9.86
C TRP A 67 1.81 5.25 -8.76
N ARG A 68 1.27 5.06 -7.56
CA ARG A 68 2.04 4.54 -6.44
C ARG A 68 2.27 3.03 -6.53
N LEU A 69 1.34 2.30 -7.16
CA LEU A 69 1.52 0.90 -7.54
C LEU A 69 2.62 0.78 -8.60
N VAL A 70 2.59 1.63 -9.62
CA VAL A 70 3.62 1.71 -10.67
C VAL A 70 5.02 1.92 -10.08
N VAL A 71 5.19 2.91 -9.20
CA VAL A 71 6.51 3.15 -8.60
C VAL A 71 6.96 1.95 -7.77
N HIS A 72 6.04 1.29 -7.03
CA HIS A 72 6.39 0.09 -6.28
C HIS A 72 6.85 -1.06 -7.20
N GLU A 73 6.15 -1.30 -8.31
CA GLU A 73 6.52 -2.31 -9.30
C GLU A 73 7.88 -2.01 -9.93
N VAL A 74 8.13 -0.77 -10.37
CA VAL A 74 9.43 -0.41 -10.97
C VAL A 74 10.58 -0.59 -9.96
N LEU A 75 10.38 -0.21 -8.70
CA LEU A 75 11.39 -0.45 -7.65
C LEU A 75 11.72 -1.94 -7.53
N ILE A 76 10.72 -2.83 -7.54
CA ILE A 76 10.91 -4.28 -7.49
C ILE A 76 11.67 -4.77 -8.71
N ARG A 77 11.23 -4.39 -9.92
CA ARG A 77 11.84 -4.82 -11.18
C ARG A 77 13.29 -4.39 -11.30
N VAL A 78 13.62 -3.17 -10.89
CA VAL A 78 15.01 -2.71 -10.89
C VAL A 78 15.85 -3.52 -9.90
N MET A 79 15.32 -3.84 -8.72
CA MET A 79 16.04 -4.67 -7.75
C MET A 79 16.20 -6.13 -8.19
N SER A 80 15.23 -6.69 -8.94
CA SER A 80 15.25 -8.10 -9.33
C SER A 80 15.94 -8.36 -10.66
N ASP A 81 15.80 -7.44 -11.62
CA ASP A 81 16.09 -7.72 -13.03
C ASP A 81 17.29 -6.93 -13.57
N LEU A 82 17.74 -5.88 -12.85
CA LEU A 82 18.82 -5.00 -13.31
C LEU A 82 20.04 -5.03 -12.38
N SER A 83 21.23 -4.98 -12.99
CA SER A 83 22.47 -4.73 -12.26
C SER A 83 22.62 -3.23 -12.00
N VAL A 84 22.53 -2.82 -10.74
CA VAL A 84 22.77 -1.43 -10.33
C VAL A 84 24.23 -1.23 -9.94
N PRO A 85 24.96 -0.29 -10.55
CA PRO A 85 26.34 0.00 -10.17
C PRO A 85 26.42 0.49 -8.72
N VAL A 86 27.36 -0.06 -7.94
CA VAL A 86 27.57 0.36 -6.55
C VAL A 86 28.15 1.77 -6.47
N GLY A 87 28.91 2.23 -7.47
CA GLY A 87 29.62 3.52 -7.45
C GLY A 87 30.98 3.45 -6.77
N GLU A 88 31.51 4.59 -6.34
CA GLU A 88 32.80 4.66 -5.64
C GLU A 88 32.65 4.30 -4.16
N VAL A 89 31.50 4.65 -3.56
CA VAL A 89 31.14 4.30 -2.18
C VAL A 89 29.78 3.61 -2.11
N TYR A 90 29.53 2.80 -1.08
CA TYR A 90 28.27 2.05 -0.96
C TYR A 90 27.01 2.93 -0.97
N ALA A 91 27.10 4.17 -0.48
CA ALA A 91 25.99 5.12 -0.52
C ALA A 91 25.54 5.45 -1.96
N ASP A 92 26.43 5.36 -2.94
CA ASP A 92 26.16 5.63 -4.35
C ASP A 92 25.23 4.57 -4.94
N LEU A 93 25.19 3.34 -4.39
CA LEU A 93 24.24 2.31 -4.81
C LEU A 93 22.81 2.82 -4.74
N GLY A 94 22.45 3.49 -3.64
CA GLY A 94 21.12 4.07 -3.46
C GLY A 94 20.86 5.24 -4.41
N VAL A 95 21.88 6.01 -4.75
CA VAL A 95 21.80 7.13 -5.72
C VAL A 95 21.57 6.57 -7.13
N ASN A 96 22.38 5.61 -7.55
CA ASN A 96 22.31 4.96 -8.85
C ASN A 96 20.97 4.23 -9.03
N PHE A 97 20.52 3.50 -8.00
CA PHE A 97 19.21 2.85 -7.99
C PHE A 97 18.08 3.85 -8.22
N ARG A 98 18.04 4.94 -7.45
CA ARG A 98 17.00 5.97 -7.60
C ARG A 98 17.08 6.69 -8.96
N SER A 99 18.28 6.89 -9.50
CA SER A 99 18.48 7.49 -10.82
C SER A 99 17.89 6.61 -11.92
N ILE A 100 18.21 5.31 -11.90
CA ILE A 100 17.68 4.32 -12.87
C ILE A 100 16.16 4.24 -12.77
N VAL A 101 15.61 4.10 -11.57
CA VAL A 101 14.15 4.07 -11.34
C VAL A 101 13.48 5.35 -11.86
N SER A 102 14.05 6.52 -11.58
CA SER A 102 13.50 7.80 -12.04
C SER A 102 13.51 7.92 -13.56
N ALA A 103 14.58 7.46 -14.22
CA ALA A 103 14.66 7.45 -15.69
C ALA A 103 13.59 6.54 -16.30
N ILE A 104 13.46 5.31 -15.79
CA ILE A 104 12.44 4.35 -16.25
C ILE A 104 11.03 4.91 -16.06
N LEU A 105 10.74 5.47 -14.88
CA LEU A 105 9.43 6.05 -14.61
C LEU A 105 9.11 7.19 -15.56
N ARG A 106 10.01 8.15 -15.71
CA ARG A 106 9.80 9.37 -16.52
C ARG A 106 9.71 9.06 -18.01
N GLU A 107 10.60 8.22 -18.53
CA GLU A 107 10.76 8.03 -19.97
C GLU A 107 9.98 6.83 -20.49
N GLY A 108 9.84 5.78 -19.67
CA GLY A 108 9.17 4.54 -20.07
C GLY A 108 7.72 4.45 -19.62
N VAL A 109 7.39 4.91 -18.40
CA VAL A 109 6.09 4.61 -17.79
C VAL A 109 5.13 5.78 -17.79
N GLU A 110 5.57 6.99 -17.41
CA GLU A 110 4.72 8.18 -17.31
C GLU A 110 3.94 8.47 -18.60
N PRO A 111 4.52 8.37 -19.81
CA PRO A 111 3.77 8.56 -21.06
C PRO A 111 2.62 7.57 -21.26
N ARG A 112 2.66 6.42 -20.57
CA ARG A 112 1.71 5.31 -20.68
C ARG A 112 0.90 5.11 -19.40
N LEU A 113 1.00 6.02 -18.43
CA LEU A 113 0.34 5.88 -17.14
C LEU A 113 -1.19 5.72 -17.30
N GLY A 114 -1.79 6.41 -18.27
CA GLY A 114 -3.21 6.28 -18.58
C GLY A 114 -3.64 4.85 -18.97
N GLU A 115 -2.76 4.05 -19.58
CA GLU A 115 -3.04 2.63 -19.86
C GLU A 115 -3.15 1.82 -18.56
N VAL A 116 -2.28 2.11 -17.59
CA VAL A 116 -2.30 1.45 -16.26
C VAL A 116 -3.54 1.85 -15.47
N GLU A 117 -3.90 3.13 -15.51
CA GLU A 117 -5.11 3.64 -14.86
C GLU A 117 -6.37 2.97 -15.45
N ALA A 118 -6.45 2.88 -16.78
CA ALA A 118 -7.55 2.21 -17.46
C ALA A 118 -7.61 0.71 -17.12
N ALA A 119 -6.46 0.02 -17.10
CA ALA A 119 -6.40 -1.39 -16.72
C ALA A 119 -6.86 -1.63 -15.27
N LEU A 120 -6.43 -0.78 -14.34
CA LEU A 120 -6.87 -0.88 -12.94
C LEU A 120 -8.38 -0.60 -12.81
N ALA A 121 -8.90 0.38 -13.54
CA ALA A 121 -10.33 0.68 -13.54
C ALA A 121 -11.16 -0.49 -14.08
N ALA A 122 -10.71 -1.13 -15.17
CA ALA A 122 -11.35 -2.32 -15.74
C ALA A 122 -11.36 -3.48 -14.73
N LEU A 123 -10.20 -3.79 -14.12
CA LEU A 123 -10.09 -4.84 -13.12
C LEU A 123 -11.01 -4.61 -11.91
N ARG A 124 -11.13 -3.36 -11.44
CA ARG A 124 -12.05 -2.99 -10.35
C ARG A 124 -13.51 -3.21 -10.76
N ALA A 125 -13.88 -2.82 -11.97
CA ALA A 125 -15.24 -3.02 -12.48
C ALA A 125 -15.61 -4.51 -12.59
N GLU A 126 -14.66 -5.35 -13.04
CA GLU A 126 -14.81 -6.81 -13.07
C GLU A 126 -14.99 -7.39 -11.66
N ALA A 127 -14.16 -6.98 -10.71
CA ALA A 127 -14.26 -7.41 -9.31
C ALA A 127 -15.61 -6.99 -8.69
N ASP A 128 -16.05 -5.76 -8.91
CA ASP A 128 -17.34 -5.27 -8.41
C ASP A 128 -18.52 -6.05 -9.01
N ALA A 129 -18.43 -6.45 -10.28
CA ALA A 129 -19.45 -7.26 -10.93
C ALA A 129 -19.53 -8.66 -10.32
N VAL A 130 -18.38 -9.26 -9.97
CA VAL A 130 -18.32 -10.53 -9.23
C VAL A 130 -18.97 -10.37 -7.85
N LEU A 131 -18.53 -9.38 -7.06
CA LEU A 131 -19.05 -9.15 -5.72
C LEU A 131 -20.57 -8.91 -5.72
N ARG A 132 -21.07 -8.07 -6.63
CA ARG A 132 -22.52 -7.82 -6.77
C ARG A 132 -23.31 -9.08 -7.06
N ARG A 133 -22.81 -9.95 -7.93
CA ARG A 133 -23.46 -11.23 -8.25
C ARG A 133 -23.50 -12.15 -7.03
N GLU A 134 -22.38 -12.32 -6.34
CA GLU A 134 -22.32 -13.22 -5.19
C GLU A 134 -23.18 -12.71 -4.01
N ILE A 135 -23.17 -11.40 -3.74
CA ILE A 135 -24.02 -10.80 -2.70
C ILE A 135 -25.51 -11.01 -3.03
N ALA A 136 -25.91 -10.77 -4.28
CA ALA A 136 -27.30 -10.96 -4.72
C ALA A 136 -27.76 -12.43 -4.68
N ALA A 137 -26.84 -13.40 -4.64
CA ALA A 137 -27.18 -14.81 -4.50
C ALA A 137 -27.42 -15.23 -3.04
N ILE A 138 -27.00 -14.41 -2.06
CA ILE A 138 -27.07 -14.72 -0.63
C ILE A 138 -28.13 -13.85 0.09
N LEU A 139 -28.54 -12.73 -0.50
CA LEU A 139 -29.65 -11.89 -0.05
C LEU A 139 -30.98 -12.34 -0.68
#